data_AF-A0A7K6PI32-F1
#
_entry.id   AF-A0A7K6PI32-F1
#
_cell.length_a   1.000
_cell.length_b   1.000
_cell.length_c   1.000
_cell.angle_alpha   90.00
_cell.angle_beta   90.00
_cell.angle_gamma   90.00
#
_symmetry.space_group_name_H-M   'P 1'
#
loop_
_entity.id
_entity.type
_entity.pdbx_description
1 polymer ?
#
loop_
_entity_poly.entity_id
_entity_poly.type
_entity_poly.pdbx_seq_one_letter_code
_entity_poly.pdbx_strand_id
1 'polypeptide(L)'
;MAEFGDLLSALGECGLYQKLLILLLSLPLLLNPFQNVGQVFMVVEVPHHCDTSWIRAVGPNLTEEEQLNLTLPRGADGEFEQCSMYSPVDWDLDSIVAYGLNDTQKCSSGWVYPSEQPPSLLTEFDLVCDRAVLNDVSQSIYMAGLLVGAMIFGMLSDRIGRRPVLLICILMQSVFGLAIAFVPHFYVYMAFRCVVAAAVSGIMITVASLATEWVGVSYRPKAVLIAHTAFAIGQMMVAGLSYGIRNWRLLEIAGSAPMFALFFYIWVLPESARWLVTKGRIEEAKKVLQKAAATNKRSLPPGLLEQLKPEQEVKSGSFLDLFREKNLRKVTLIMSGVWFADSIVYYGLSLNVTDFGLDIYLTQLAFGAVELPARISCIFLLEWFGRKKVQGILLLLAGLMCLILTGIPEGE
;
A
#
# COMPACT_ATOMS: atom_id res chain seq x y z
N MET A 1 -41.34 -1.77 15.45
CA MET A 1 -40.61 -1.44 14.21
C MET A 1 -39.33 -2.24 14.31
N ALA A 2 -39.10 -3.21 13.43
CA ALA A 2 -37.89 -4.02 13.51
C ALA A 2 -36.71 -3.14 13.05
N GLU A 3 -35.71 -2.96 13.91
CA GLU A 3 -34.48 -2.30 13.49
C GLU A 3 -33.64 -3.31 12.67
N PHE A 4 -32.81 -2.82 11.75
CA PHE A 4 -31.95 -3.69 10.93
C PHE A 4 -31.06 -4.62 11.79
N GLY A 5 -30.73 -4.18 13.01
CA GLY A 5 -30.04 -5.00 14.01
C GLY A 5 -30.79 -6.28 14.39
N ASP A 6 -32.12 -6.23 14.53
CA ASP A 6 -32.94 -7.38 14.92
C ASP A 6 -32.92 -8.49 13.86
N LEU A 7 -32.85 -8.10 12.58
CA LEU A 7 -32.72 -9.03 11.45
C LEU A 7 -31.36 -9.70 11.39
N LEU A 8 -30.29 -8.94 11.64
CA LEU A 8 -28.94 -9.50 11.74
C LEU A 8 -28.83 -10.48 12.91
N SER A 9 -29.45 -10.17 14.04
CA SER A 9 -29.53 -11.08 15.19
C SER A 9 -30.29 -12.36 14.84
N ALA A 10 -31.42 -12.25 14.14
CA ALA A 10 -32.19 -13.41 13.66
C ALA A 10 -31.39 -14.27 12.66
N LEU A 11 -30.63 -13.65 11.76
CA LEU A 11 -29.72 -14.31 10.81
C LEU A 11 -28.56 -15.07 11.48
N GLY A 12 -28.28 -14.79 12.75
CA GLY A 12 -27.06 -15.18 13.43
C GLY A 12 -25.97 -14.16 13.16
N GLU A 13 -25.59 -13.41 14.21
CA GLU A 13 -24.69 -12.25 14.16
C GLU A 13 -23.37 -12.49 13.39
N CYS A 14 -22.92 -13.75 13.27
CA CYS A 14 -21.81 -14.19 12.42
C CYS A 14 -22.00 -15.66 11.96
N GLY A 15 -23.00 -15.91 11.12
CA GLY A 15 -23.27 -17.23 10.52
C GLY A 15 -22.28 -17.64 9.42
N LEU A 16 -22.53 -18.80 8.80
CA LEU A 16 -21.68 -19.35 7.74
C LEU A 16 -21.55 -18.40 6.54
N TYR A 17 -22.66 -17.78 6.13
CA TYR A 17 -22.70 -16.79 5.05
C TYR A 17 -21.77 -15.61 5.33
N GLN A 18 -21.82 -15.04 6.54
CA GLN A 18 -20.96 -13.92 6.93
C GLN A 18 -19.49 -14.32 6.95
N LYS A 19 -19.16 -15.50 7.46
CA LYS A 19 -17.77 -16.01 7.48
C LYS A 19 -17.21 -16.20 6.07
N LEU A 20 -18.00 -16.80 5.17
CA LEU A 20 -17.63 -16.95 3.76
C LEU A 20 -17.47 -15.60 3.06
N LEU A 21 -18.35 -14.64 3.35
CA LEU A 21 -18.25 -13.30 2.81
C LEU A 21 -16.99 -12.58 3.31
N ILE A 22 -16.65 -12.68 4.59
CA ILE A 22 -15.41 -12.09 5.14
C ILE A 22 -14.17 -12.72 4.49
N LEU A 23 -14.16 -14.05 4.31
CA LEU A 23 -13.07 -14.75 3.63
C LEU A 23 -12.93 -14.31 2.17
N LEU A 24 -14.04 -14.10 1.47
CA LEU A 24 -14.02 -13.56 0.11
C LEU A 24 -13.48 -12.13 0.13
N LEU A 25 -13.96 -11.28 1.03
CA LEU A 25 -13.50 -9.90 1.14
C LEU A 25 -12.03 -9.76 1.58
N SER A 26 -11.43 -10.80 2.17
CA SER A 26 -10.02 -10.78 2.53
C SER A 26 -9.07 -11.06 1.36
N LEU A 27 -9.51 -11.68 0.27
CA LEU A 27 -8.64 -11.94 -0.90
C LEU A 27 -8.10 -10.66 -1.59
N PRO A 28 -8.88 -9.59 -1.85
CA PRO A 28 -8.30 -8.36 -2.39
C PRO A 28 -7.33 -7.71 -1.40
N LEU A 29 -7.57 -7.84 -0.08
CA LEU A 29 -6.67 -7.34 0.95
C LEU A 29 -5.34 -8.12 1.00
N LEU A 30 -5.34 -9.39 0.61
CA LEU A 30 -4.13 -10.21 0.46
C LEU A 30 -3.21 -9.67 -0.64
N LEU A 31 -3.77 -9.07 -1.69
CA LEU A 31 -3.01 -8.60 -2.86
C LEU A 31 -2.58 -7.13 -2.76
N ASN A 32 -3.29 -6.32 -1.99
CA ASN A 32 -2.98 -4.89 -1.79
C ASN A 32 -1.57 -4.56 -1.27
N PRO A 33 -0.95 -5.34 -0.36
CA PRO A 33 0.39 -5.06 0.13
C PRO A 33 1.41 -4.89 -0.98
N PHE A 34 1.29 -5.65 -2.07
CA PHE A 34 2.21 -5.56 -3.21
C PHE A 34 2.27 -4.13 -3.77
N GLN A 35 1.11 -3.49 -3.94
CA GLN A 35 1.04 -2.13 -4.49
C GLN A 35 1.50 -1.06 -3.49
N ASN A 36 1.47 -1.37 -2.19
CA ASN A 36 1.85 -0.43 -1.13
C ASN A 36 3.37 -0.44 -0.86
N VAL A 37 3.96 -1.63 -0.69
CA VAL A 37 5.38 -1.78 -0.33
C VAL A 37 6.27 -2.27 -1.48
N GLY A 38 5.69 -2.67 -2.63
CA GLY A 38 6.43 -3.26 -3.75
C GLY A 38 7.55 -2.38 -4.30
N GLN A 39 7.40 -1.05 -4.30
CA GLN A 39 8.44 -0.12 -4.76
C GLN A 39 9.77 -0.30 -4.05
N VAL A 40 9.74 -0.60 -2.75
CA VAL A 40 10.96 -0.70 -1.92
C VAL A 40 11.90 -1.77 -2.49
N PHE A 41 11.35 -2.84 -3.05
CA PHE A 41 12.14 -3.90 -3.69
C PHE A 41 12.58 -3.58 -5.12
N MET A 42 12.02 -2.56 -5.75
CA MET A 42 12.31 -2.17 -7.13
C MET A 42 13.36 -1.05 -7.21
N VAL A 43 13.57 -0.34 -6.11
CA VAL A 43 14.46 0.84 -6.00
C VAL A 43 15.58 0.54 -4.98
N VAL A 44 16.09 -0.69 -4.99
CA VAL A 44 17.25 -1.04 -4.17
C VAL A 44 18.45 -0.29 -4.70
N GLU A 45 19.21 0.36 -3.82
CA GLU A 45 20.44 1.05 -4.21
C GLU A 45 21.46 0.05 -4.73
N VAL A 46 22.08 0.40 -5.85
CA VAL A 46 23.11 -0.40 -6.52
C VAL A 46 24.34 0.50 -6.66
N PRO A 47 25.56 -0.04 -6.45
CA PRO A 47 26.78 0.68 -6.80
C PRO A 47 26.71 1.16 -8.25
N HIS A 48 27.06 2.41 -8.49
CA HIS A 48 26.98 3.03 -9.80
C HIS A 48 28.07 4.08 -9.94
N HIS A 49 28.41 4.40 -11.19
CA HIS A 49 29.34 5.48 -11.50
C HIS A 49 28.93 6.18 -12.79
N CYS A 50 29.49 7.37 -13.05
CA CYS A 50 29.25 8.09 -14.30
C CYS A 50 29.69 7.25 -15.51
N ASP A 51 28.97 7.38 -16.63
CA ASP A 51 29.49 6.92 -17.92
C ASP A 51 30.63 7.85 -18.37
N THR A 52 31.86 7.29 -18.36
CA THR A 52 33.09 7.98 -18.78
C THR A 52 33.62 7.47 -20.11
N SER A 53 32.76 6.87 -20.96
CA SER A 53 33.12 6.33 -22.27
C SER A 53 33.79 7.32 -23.22
N TRP A 54 33.68 8.64 -22.97
CA TRP A 54 34.41 9.68 -23.70
C TRP A 54 35.93 9.44 -23.75
N ILE A 55 36.54 8.88 -22.69
CA ILE A 55 37.99 8.62 -22.65
C ILE A 55 38.42 7.58 -23.69
N ARG A 56 37.51 6.68 -24.10
CA ARG A 56 37.80 5.66 -25.13
C ARG A 56 37.98 6.26 -26.52
N ALA A 57 37.49 7.47 -26.76
CA ALA A 57 37.77 8.20 -27.99
C ALA A 57 39.25 8.63 -28.08
N VAL A 58 39.90 8.84 -26.93
CA VAL A 58 41.32 9.24 -26.82
C VAL A 58 42.22 8.01 -26.64
N GLY A 59 41.79 7.04 -25.84
CA GLY A 59 42.51 5.80 -25.53
C GLY A 59 41.65 4.55 -25.76
N PRO A 60 41.56 4.01 -26.99
CA PRO A 60 40.65 2.91 -27.31
C PRO A 60 41.04 1.57 -26.67
N ASN A 61 42.29 1.41 -26.24
CA ASN A 61 42.83 0.16 -25.67
C ASN A 61 42.94 0.18 -24.13
N LEU A 62 42.33 1.16 -23.46
CA LEU A 62 42.33 1.24 -22.00
C LEU A 62 41.53 0.08 -21.39
N THR A 63 42.07 -0.50 -20.32
CA THR A 63 41.30 -1.43 -19.49
C THR A 63 40.24 -0.67 -18.68
N GLU A 64 39.22 -1.38 -18.19
CA GLU A 64 38.14 -0.77 -17.40
C GLU A 64 38.67 -0.14 -16.10
N GLU A 65 39.62 -0.80 -15.43
CA GLU A 65 40.25 -0.27 -14.21
C GLU A 65 41.06 1.00 -14.46
N GLU A 66 41.82 1.06 -15.56
CA GLU A 66 42.56 2.26 -15.96
C GLU A 66 41.61 3.40 -16.32
N GLN A 67 40.54 3.10 -17.05
CA GLN A 67 39.50 4.07 -17.38
C GLN A 67 38.91 4.69 -16.11
N LEU A 68 38.47 3.87 -15.14
CA LEU A 68 37.84 4.35 -13.92
C LEU A 68 38.83 5.18 -13.07
N ASN A 69 40.08 4.72 -12.93
CA ASN A 69 41.11 5.45 -12.18
C ASN A 69 41.45 6.83 -12.77
N LEU A 70 41.39 6.98 -14.09
CA LEU A 70 41.70 8.26 -14.75
C LEU A 70 40.51 9.22 -14.77
N THR A 71 39.27 8.71 -14.73
CA THR A 71 38.07 9.50 -15.03
C THR A 71 37.15 9.74 -13.85
N LEU A 72 37.27 8.96 -12.77
CA LEU A 72 36.47 9.12 -11.56
C LEU A 72 37.33 9.59 -10.38
N PRO A 73 36.90 10.63 -9.65
CA PRO A 73 37.55 11.02 -8.42
C PRO A 73 37.30 9.98 -7.32
N ARG A 74 38.21 9.93 -6.34
CA ARG A 74 38.07 9.07 -5.15
C ARG A 74 37.65 9.88 -3.94
N GLY A 75 36.73 9.33 -3.16
CA GLY A 75 36.27 9.89 -1.89
C GLY A 75 37.31 9.75 -0.78
N ALA A 76 36.98 10.28 0.41
CA ALA A 76 37.85 10.22 1.59
C ALA A 76 38.03 8.79 2.15
N ASP A 77 37.12 7.89 1.79
CA ASP A 77 37.10 6.46 2.06
C ASP A 77 37.95 5.64 1.06
N GLY A 78 38.42 6.26 -0.02
CA GLY A 78 39.25 5.62 -1.06
C GLY A 78 38.46 4.91 -2.17
N GLU A 79 37.14 4.85 -2.03
CA GLU A 79 36.18 4.39 -3.04
C GLU A 79 35.96 5.47 -4.11
N PHE A 80 35.48 5.08 -5.29
CA PHE A 80 35.14 6.06 -6.33
C PHE A 80 33.90 6.86 -5.95
N GLU A 81 33.93 8.18 -6.17
CA GLU A 81 32.73 8.98 -6.03
C GLU A 81 31.68 8.53 -7.06
N GLN A 82 30.49 8.19 -6.59
CA GLN A 82 29.46 7.62 -7.45
C GLN A 82 28.85 8.69 -8.37
N CYS A 83 28.66 9.92 -7.87
CA CYS A 83 27.86 10.97 -8.51
C CYS A 83 28.66 12.04 -9.28
N SER A 84 29.98 11.91 -9.36
CA SER A 84 30.87 12.91 -9.97
C SER A 84 31.90 12.23 -10.87
N MET A 85 32.39 12.99 -11.86
CA MET A 85 33.47 12.57 -12.75
C MET A 85 34.39 13.73 -13.04
N TYR A 86 35.61 13.44 -13.46
CA TYR A 86 36.47 14.46 -14.03
C TYR A 86 35.92 14.98 -15.36
N SER A 87 36.09 16.28 -15.57
CA SER A 87 35.59 16.97 -16.76
C SER A 87 36.35 16.49 -18.01
N PRO A 88 35.66 16.16 -19.11
CA PRO A 88 36.30 15.84 -20.37
C PRO A 88 37.21 16.97 -20.84
N VAL A 89 38.42 16.63 -21.28
CA VAL A 89 39.41 17.57 -21.80
C VAL A 89 39.86 17.14 -23.19
N ASP A 90 40.20 18.12 -24.04
CA ASP A 90 40.76 17.89 -25.38
C ASP A 90 42.29 17.64 -25.32
N TRP A 91 42.73 16.74 -24.44
CA TRP A 91 44.14 16.35 -24.28
C TRP A 91 44.39 14.94 -24.82
N ASP A 92 45.63 14.64 -25.18
CA ASP A 92 46.08 13.29 -25.52
C ASP A 92 46.22 12.42 -24.26
N LEU A 93 46.15 11.10 -24.44
CA LEU A 93 46.17 10.16 -23.32
C LEU A 93 47.45 10.28 -22.47
N ASP A 94 48.60 10.51 -23.10
CA ASP A 94 49.88 10.63 -22.39
C ASP A 94 49.88 11.88 -21.48
N SER A 95 49.34 13.00 -21.96
CA SER A 95 49.15 14.21 -21.15
C SER A 95 48.17 14.03 -20.00
N ILE A 96 47.06 13.31 -20.21
CA ILE A 96 46.08 13.02 -19.15
C ILE A 96 46.73 12.16 -18.06
N VAL A 97 47.50 11.15 -18.43
CA VAL A 97 48.22 10.28 -17.47
C VAL A 97 49.34 11.05 -16.74
N ALA A 98 50.04 11.95 -17.43
CA ALA A 98 51.16 12.70 -16.85
C ALA A 98 50.74 13.83 -15.91
N TYR A 99 49.68 14.57 -16.26
CA TYR A 99 49.24 15.77 -15.52
C TYR A 99 48.02 15.55 -14.64
N GLY A 100 47.24 14.49 -14.89
CA GLY A 100 45.97 14.23 -14.20
C GLY A 100 44.87 15.23 -14.56
N LEU A 101 43.64 14.91 -14.14
CA LEU A 101 42.48 15.79 -14.26
C LEU A 101 42.16 16.39 -12.90
N ASN A 102 41.89 17.70 -12.86
CA ASN A 102 41.63 18.42 -11.60
C ASN A 102 40.18 18.91 -11.46
N ASP A 103 39.53 19.27 -12.56
CA ASP A 103 38.17 19.83 -12.53
C ASP A 103 37.13 18.70 -12.55
N THR A 104 36.29 18.65 -11.51
CA THR A 104 35.17 17.70 -11.41
C THR A 104 33.86 18.33 -11.88
N GLN A 105 33.00 17.51 -12.48
CA GLN A 105 31.64 17.87 -12.87
C GLN A 105 30.67 16.75 -12.51
N LYS A 106 29.37 17.05 -12.56
CA LYS A 106 28.31 16.04 -12.42
C LYS A 106 28.25 15.15 -13.66
N CYS A 107 27.81 13.90 -13.49
CA CYS A 107 27.65 12.97 -14.61
C CYS A 107 26.69 13.55 -15.67
N SER A 108 27.19 13.69 -16.89
CA SER A 108 26.43 14.27 -18.02
C SER A 108 26.01 13.24 -19.07
N SER A 109 26.73 12.12 -19.15
CA SER A 109 26.56 11.11 -20.21
C SER A 109 25.79 9.86 -19.75
N GLY A 110 25.15 9.91 -18.58
CA GLY A 110 24.42 8.77 -18.00
C GLY A 110 25.24 8.02 -16.95
N TRP A 111 24.78 6.81 -16.62
CA TRP A 111 25.28 5.99 -15.53
C TRP A 111 25.59 4.58 -16.00
N VAL A 112 26.60 3.98 -15.38
CA VAL A 112 26.96 2.59 -15.59
C VAL A 112 26.72 1.83 -14.30
N TYR A 113 26.04 0.69 -14.44
CA TYR A 113 25.68 -0.21 -13.35
C TYR A 113 26.37 -1.57 -13.56
N PRO A 114 26.65 -2.32 -12.47
CA PRO A 114 27.22 -3.66 -12.56
C PRO A 114 26.39 -4.58 -13.46
N SER A 115 27.05 -5.18 -14.48
CA SER A 115 26.37 -5.99 -15.51
C SER A 115 25.72 -7.28 -14.98
N GLU A 116 26.06 -7.72 -13.76
CA GLU A 116 25.53 -8.96 -13.18
C GLU A 116 24.12 -8.82 -12.63
N GLN A 117 23.63 -7.59 -12.42
CA GLN A 117 22.33 -7.38 -11.81
C GLN A 117 21.21 -7.28 -12.85
N PRO A 118 20.06 -7.96 -12.63
CA PRO A 118 18.88 -7.79 -13.46
C PRO A 118 18.35 -6.36 -13.36
N PRO A 119 17.67 -5.84 -14.40
CA PRO A 119 17.19 -4.47 -14.41
C PRO A 119 16.20 -4.25 -13.26
N SER A 120 16.45 -3.20 -12.49
CA SER A 120 15.59 -2.63 -11.46
C SER A 120 14.94 -1.33 -11.97
N LEU A 121 13.91 -0.85 -11.25
CA LEU A 121 13.25 0.40 -11.61
C LEU A 121 14.23 1.58 -11.53
N LEU A 122 15.16 1.51 -10.58
CA LEU A 122 16.23 2.50 -10.39
C LEU A 122 17.19 2.50 -11.58
N THR A 123 17.70 1.34 -11.99
CA THR A 123 18.69 1.22 -13.07
C THR A 123 18.10 1.51 -14.44
N GLU A 124 16.81 1.24 -14.65
CA GLU A 124 16.17 1.44 -15.96
C GLU A 124 15.79 2.91 -16.22
N PHE A 125 15.55 3.69 -15.17
CA PHE A 125 15.17 5.10 -15.28
C PHE A 125 16.24 6.07 -14.75
N ASP A 126 17.44 5.58 -14.44
CA ASP A 126 18.57 6.36 -13.92
C ASP A 126 18.18 7.24 -12.71
N LEU A 127 17.54 6.61 -11.70
CA LEU A 127 16.98 7.31 -10.53
C LEU A 127 18.01 7.46 -9.42
N VAL A 128 19.23 7.86 -9.78
CA VAL A 128 20.37 8.04 -8.88
C VAL A 128 20.82 9.50 -8.79
N CYS A 129 21.58 9.84 -7.75
CA CYS A 129 22.16 11.16 -7.52
C CYS A 129 21.12 12.29 -7.61
N ASP A 130 21.24 13.23 -8.57
CA ASP A 130 20.29 14.35 -8.73
C ASP A 130 18.84 13.90 -8.95
N ARG A 131 18.63 12.68 -9.48
CA ARG A 131 17.31 12.11 -9.73
C ARG A 131 16.82 11.19 -8.61
N ALA A 132 17.61 10.93 -7.58
CA ALA A 132 17.19 10.10 -6.45
C ALA A 132 15.92 10.63 -5.77
N VAL A 133 15.77 11.96 -5.70
CA VAL A 133 14.58 12.65 -5.15
C VAL A 133 13.28 12.23 -5.85
N LEU A 134 13.35 11.79 -7.11
CA LEU A 134 12.15 11.32 -7.84
C LEU A 134 11.54 10.04 -7.23
N ASN A 135 12.34 9.22 -6.54
CA ASN A 135 11.84 8.06 -5.81
C ASN A 135 10.91 8.47 -4.67
N ASP A 136 11.32 9.47 -3.89
CA ASP A 136 10.56 10.02 -2.77
C ASP A 136 9.31 10.77 -3.24
N VAL A 137 9.44 11.50 -4.35
CA VAL A 137 8.31 12.16 -5.02
C VAL A 137 7.30 11.13 -5.51
N SER A 138 7.76 10.01 -6.08
CA SER A 138 6.89 8.91 -6.49
C SER A 138 6.10 8.33 -5.31
N GLN A 139 6.73 8.10 -4.15
CA GLN A 139 6.04 7.66 -2.95
C GLN A 139 5.03 8.69 -2.43
N SER A 140 5.40 9.97 -2.46
CA SER A 140 4.52 11.07 -2.08
C SER A 140 3.28 11.14 -2.99
N ILE A 141 3.46 10.94 -4.30
CA ILE A 141 2.36 10.88 -5.28
C ILE A 141 1.46 9.67 -5.02
N TYR A 142 2.03 8.52 -4.67
CA TYR A 142 1.26 7.34 -4.25
C TYR A 142 0.38 7.64 -3.02
N MET A 143 0.95 8.28 -1.99
CA MET A 143 0.20 8.69 -0.79
C MET A 143 -0.90 9.73 -1.11
N ALA A 144 -0.62 10.68 -2.01
CA ALA A 144 -1.62 11.62 -2.49
C ALA A 144 -2.78 10.90 -3.23
N GLY A 145 -2.45 9.87 -4.01
CA GLY A 145 -3.43 8.99 -4.64
C GLY A 145 -4.32 8.27 -3.62
N LEU A 146 -3.76 7.70 -2.54
CA LEU A 146 -4.52 7.10 -1.44
C LEU A 146 -5.54 8.09 -0.83
N LEU A 147 -5.11 9.34 -0.60
CA LEU A 147 -5.95 10.41 -0.06
C LEU A 147 -7.11 10.75 -1.02
N VAL A 148 -6.80 11.00 -2.29
CA VAL A 148 -7.80 11.33 -3.32
C VAL A 148 -8.79 10.17 -3.47
N GLY A 149 -8.29 8.93 -3.52
CA GLY A 149 -9.12 7.73 -3.57
C GLY A 149 -10.04 7.58 -2.37
N ALA A 150 -9.54 7.85 -1.15
CA ALA A 150 -10.34 7.76 0.07
C ALA A 150 -11.56 8.69 0.03
N MET A 151 -11.34 9.92 -0.43
CA MET A 151 -12.40 10.91 -0.56
C MET A 151 -13.42 10.52 -1.64
N ILE A 152 -12.95 10.21 -2.85
CA ILE A 152 -13.82 9.94 -4.00
C ILE A 152 -14.59 8.63 -3.78
N PHE A 153 -13.89 7.53 -3.52
CA PHE A 153 -14.52 6.21 -3.43
C PHE A 153 -15.28 6.01 -2.12
N GLY A 154 -14.92 6.70 -1.04
CA GLY A 154 -15.75 6.75 0.17
C GLY A 154 -17.13 7.34 -0.13
N MET A 155 -17.18 8.53 -0.71
CA MET A 155 -18.44 9.18 -1.09
C MET A 155 -19.21 8.40 -2.17
N LEU A 156 -18.49 7.85 -3.16
CA LEU A 156 -19.11 7.09 -4.24
C LEU A 156 -19.75 5.80 -3.69
N SER A 157 -19.09 5.12 -2.75
CA SER A 157 -19.57 3.90 -2.10
C SER A 157 -20.91 4.13 -1.40
N ASP A 158 -21.08 5.27 -0.72
CA ASP A 158 -22.34 5.64 -0.09
C ASP A 158 -23.45 5.96 -1.11
N ARG A 159 -23.09 6.47 -2.29
CA ARG A 159 -24.04 6.87 -3.34
C ARG A 159 -24.52 5.70 -4.19
N ILE A 160 -23.61 4.93 -4.77
CA ILE A 160 -23.95 3.89 -5.76
C ILE A 160 -23.96 2.47 -5.18
N GLY A 161 -23.41 2.26 -3.99
CA GLY A 161 -23.35 0.97 -3.31
C GLY A 161 -21.92 0.47 -3.07
N ARG A 162 -21.77 -0.50 -2.16
CA ARG A 162 -20.47 -1.06 -1.77
C ARG A 162 -19.89 -1.93 -2.88
N ARG A 163 -20.73 -2.81 -3.44
CA ARG A 163 -20.34 -3.78 -4.47
C ARG A 163 -19.86 -3.12 -5.77
N PRO A 164 -20.58 -2.18 -6.41
CA PRO A 164 -20.13 -1.60 -7.67
C PRO A 164 -18.82 -0.81 -7.50
N VAL A 165 -18.64 -0.08 -6.40
CA VAL A 165 -17.40 0.64 -6.14
C VAL A 165 -16.24 -0.33 -5.94
N LEU A 166 -16.42 -1.39 -5.17
CA LEU A 166 -15.38 -2.42 -4.99
C LEU A 166 -14.96 -3.02 -6.34
N LEU A 167 -15.91 -3.34 -7.23
CA LEU A 167 -15.60 -3.87 -8.56
C LEU A 167 -14.87 -2.86 -9.46
N ILE A 168 -15.26 -1.58 -9.42
CA ILE A 168 -14.59 -0.50 -10.15
C ILE A 168 -13.14 -0.36 -9.66
N CYS A 169 -12.91 -0.36 -8.34
CA CYS A 169 -11.57 -0.24 -7.78
C CYS A 169 -10.71 -1.47 -8.11
N ILE A 170 -11.25 -2.70 -8.04
CA ILE A 170 -10.53 -3.92 -8.47
C ILE A 170 -10.13 -3.82 -9.94
N LEU A 171 -11.04 -3.38 -10.82
CA LEU A 171 -10.75 -3.18 -12.24
C LEU A 171 -9.66 -2.14 -12.46
N MET A 172 -9.77 -0.99 -11.80
CA MET A 172 -8.81 0.10 -11.89
C MET A 172 -7.42 -0.33 -11.41
N GLN A 173 -7.33 -1.00 -10.25
CA GLN A 173 -6.06 -1.52 -9.74
C GLN A 173 -5.47 -2.60 -10.64
N SER A 174 -6.31 -3.50 -11.20
CA SER A 174 -5.84 -4.56 -12.10
C SER A 174 -5.25 -3.99 -13.39
N VAL A 175 -5.99 -3.09 -14.05
CA VAL A 175 -5.60 -2.51 -15.34
C VAL A 175 -4.37 -1.62 -15.19
N PHE A 176 -4.41 -0.66 -14.26
CA PHE A 176 -3.29 0.27 -14.10
C PHE A 176 -2.09 -0.39 -13.42
N GLY A 177 -2.28 -1.32 -12.48
CA GLY A 177 -1.20 -2.10 -11.87
C GLY A 177 -0.44 -2.93 -12.90
N LEU A 178 -1.14 -3.63 -13.78
CA LEU A 178 -0.47 -4.36 -14.87
C LEU A 178 0.17 -3.42 -15.89
N ALA A 179 -0.46 -2.27 -16.19
CA ALA A 179 0.07 -1.29 -17.13
C ALA A 179 1.40 -0.67 -16.66
N ILE A 180 1.64 -0.57 -15.35
CA ILE A 180 2.91 -0.09 -14.76
C ILE A 180 4.10 -0.90 -15.30
N ALA A 181 3.95 -2.21 -15.46
CA ALA A 181 5.00 -3.09 -15.95
C ALA A 181 5.46 -2.79 -17.39
N PHE A 182 4.67 -2.03 -18.16
CA PHE A 182 4.93 -1.71 -19.57
C PHE A 182 5.22 -0.22 -19.80
N VAL A 183 5.36 0.55 -18.73
CA VAL A 183 5.60 1.99 -18.85
C VAL A 183 6.99 2.29 -19.43
N PRO A 184 7.11 3.22 -20.40
CA PRO A 184 8.39 3.62 -20.98
C PRO A 184 9.05 4.83 -20.28
N HIS A 185 8.32 5.55 -19.41
CA HIS A 185 8.81 6.78 -18.77
C HIS A 185 8.39 6.87 -17.30
N PHE A 186 9.30 7.30 -16.43
CA PHE A 186 9.06 7.39 -14.99
C PHE A 186 7.88 8.31 -14.59
N TYR A 187 7.61 9.39 -15.33
CA TYR A 187 6.45 10.24 -15.03
C TYR A 187 5.11 9.55 -15.25
N VAL A 188 5.02 8.68 -16.27
CA VAL A 188 3.82 7.86 -16.51
C VAL A 188 3.68 6.80 -15.42
N TYR A 189 4.82 6.27 -14.93
CA TYR A 189 4.86 5.34 -13.81
C TYR A 189 4.25 5.99 -12.55
N MET A 190 4.67 7.21 -12.21
CA MET A 190 4.11 7.97 -11.08
C MET A 190 2.60 8.24 -11.24
N ALA A 191 2.16 8.61 -12.46
CA ALA A 191 0.74 8.83 -12.73
C ALA A 191 -0.09 7.55 -12.54
N PHE A 192 0.37 6.41 -13.05
CA PHE A 192 -0.32 5.13 -12.87
C PHE A 192 -0.31 4.66 -11.43
N ARG A 193 0.81 4.86 -10.71
CA ARG A 193 0.89 4.62 -9.26
C ARG A 193 -0.15 5.42 -8.47
N CYS A 194 -0.34 6.69 -8.80
CA CYS A 194 -1.38 7.52 -8.17
C CYS A 194 -2.79 6.92 -8.36
N VAL A 195 -3.09 6.48 -9.58
CA VAL A 195 -4.37 5.86 -9.94
C VAL A 195 -4.56 4.53 -9.19
N VAL A 196 -3.53 3.67 -9.14
CA VAL A 196 -3.55 2.42 -8.38
C VAL A 196 -3.75 2.68 -6.89
N ALA A 197 -3.04 3.67 -6.32
CA ALA A 197 -3.19 4.05 -4.93
C ALA A 197 -4.63 4.49 -4.61
N ALA A 198 -5.25 5.28 -5.49
CA ALA A 198 -6.63 5.68 -5.33
C ALA A 198 -7.58 4.47 -5.30
N ALA A 199 -7.35 3.48 -6.16
CA ALA A 199 -8.10 2.23 -6.19
C ALA A 199 -7.88 1.40 -4.92
N VAL A 200 -6.64 1.22 -4.46
CA VAL A 200 -6.29 0.50 -3.22
C VAL A 200 -7.06 1.07 -2.03
N SER A 201 -7.08 2.40 -1.88
CA SER A 201 -7.84 3.08 -0.82
C SER A 201 -9.35 2.80 -0.91
N GLY A 202 -9.90 2.86 -2.14
CA GLY A 202 -11.30 2.52 -2.39
C GLY A 202 -11.64 1.07 -2.03
N ILE A 203 -10.76 0.10 -2.32
CA ILE A 203 -10.91 -1.30 -1.91
C ILE A 203 -10.94 -1.40 -0.39
N MET A 204 -9.97 -0.79 0.32
CA MET A 204 -9.90 -0.87 1.79
C MET A 204 -11.19 -0.35 2.44
N ILE A 205 -11.71 0.80 2.00
CA ILE A 205 -12.92 1.42 2.53
C ILE A 205 -14.17 0.57 2.23
N THR A 206 -14.31 0.10 0.99
CA THR A 206 -15.48 -0.69 0.56
C THR A 206 -15.50 -2.07 1.21
N VAL A 207 -14.35 -2.73 1.35
CA VAL A 207 -14.22 -4.00 2.05
C VAL A 207 -14.59 -3.85 3.53
N ALA A 208 -14.05 -2.84 4.22
CA ALA A 208 -14.33 -2.61 5.64
C ALA A 208 -15.82 -2.30 5.89
N SER A 209 -16.42 -1.45 5.06
CA SER A 209 -17.85 -1.11 5.15
C SER A 209 -18.74 -2.33 4.85
N LEU A 210 -18.48 -3.05 3.76
CA LEU A 210 -19.27 -4.24 3.42
C LEU A 210 -19.15 -5.35 4.47
N ALA A 211 -17.95 -5.59 5.01
CA ALA A 211 -17.74 -6.57 6.08
C ALA A 211 -18.53 -6.19 7.36
N THR A 212 -18.51 -4.93 7.77
CA THR A 212 -19.17 -4.48 9.01
C THR A 212 -20.69 -4.34 8.89
N GLU A 213 -21.22 -4.13 7.68
CA GLU A 213 -22.65 -4.03 7.40
C GLU A 213 -23.35 -5.41 7.38
N TRP A 214 -22.59 -6.50 7.16
CA TRP A 214 -23.12 -7.88 7.14
C TRP A 214 -23.01 -8.62 8.47
N VAL A 215 -22.25 -8.10 9.44
CA VAL A 215 -22.08 -8.74 10.76
C VAL A 215 -22.75 -7.94 11.87
N GLY A 216 -23.15 -8.65 12.94
CA GLY A 216 -23.69 -8.05 14.15
C GLY A 216 -22.69 -7.12 14.84
N VAL A 217 -23.20 -6.16 15.62
CA VAL A 217 -22.42 -5.08 16.25
C VAL A 217 -21.23 -5.61 17.06
N SER A 218 -21.44 -6.71 17.80
CA SER A 218 -20.43 -7.37 18.64
C SER A 218 -19.29 -8.00 17.82
N TYR A 219 -19.56 -8.45 16.59
CA TYR A 219 -18.59 -9.14 15.73
C TYR A 219 -17.86 -8.21 14.75
N ARG A 220 -18.28 -6.95 14.60
CA ARG A 220 -17.66 -5.98 13.69
C ARG A 220 -16.14 -5.86 13.84
N PRO A 221 -15.57 -5.70 15.05
CA PRO A 221 -14.11 -5.63 15.21
C PRO A 221 -13.43 -6.90 14.73
N LYS A 222 -13.96 -8.07 15.10
CA LYS A 222 -13.40 -9.38 14.70
C LYS A 222 -13.40 -9.53 13.18
N ALA A 223 -14.51 -9.21 12.53
CA ALA A 223 -14.62 -9.29 11.07
C ALA A 223 -13.57 -8.43 10.36
N VAL A 224 -13.40 -7.19 10.81
CA VAL A 224 -12.41 -6.26 10.24
C VAL A 224 -10.99 -6.75 10.52
N LEU A 225 -10.68 -7.20 11.73
CA LEU A 225 -9.34 -7.68 12.06
C LEU A 225 -8.98 -8.96 11.27
N ILE A 226 -9.91 -9.91 11.15
CA ILE A 226 -9.71 -11.13 10.34
C ILE A 226 -9.44 -10.78 8.88
N ALA A 227 -10.20 -9.83 8.31
CA ALA A 227 -9.98 -9.38 6.95
C ALA A 227 -8.59 -8.74 6.80
N HIS A 228 -8.17 -7.91 7.76
CA HIS A 228 -6.83 -7.30 7.75
C HIS A 228 -5.71 -8.32 7.98
N THR A 229 -5.92 -9.45 8.66
CA THR A 229 -4.91 -10.51 8.77
C THR A 229 -4.41 -10.95 7.39
N ALA A 230 -5.28 -10.96 6.37
CA ALA A 230 -4.86 -11.26 5.00
C ALA A 230 -3.85 -10.23 4.45
N PHE A 231 -3.90 -8.96 4.86
CA PHE A 231 -2.89 -7.97 4.48
C PHE A 231 -1.50 -8.35 5.00
N ALA A 232 -1.37 -8.80 6.26
CA ALA A 232 -0.10 -9.28 6.81
C ALA A 232 0.45 -10.49 6.05
N ILE A 233 -0.43 -11.47 5.75
CA ILE A 233 -0.05 -12.64 4.95
C ILE A 233 0.43 -12.18 3.56
N GLY A 234 -0.27 -11.23 2.96
CA GLY A 234 0.09 -10.64 1.68
C GLY A 234 1.45 -9.97 1.71
N GLN A 235 1.76 -9.22 2.77
CA GLN A 235 3.08 -8.59 2.95
C GLN A 235 4.20 -9.62 3.02
N MET A 236 4.00 -10.74 3.74
CA MET A 236 4.94 -11.86 3.74
C MET A 236 5.10 -12.50 2.35
N MET A 237 3.99 -12.65 1.62
CA MET A 237 4.01 -13.16 0.25
C MET A 237 4.79 -12.24 -0.70
N VAL A 238 4.67 -10.92 -0.54
CA VAL A 238 5.42 -9.94 -1.33
C VAL A 238 6.92 -10.11 -1.10
N ALA A 239 7.38 -10.26 0.14
CA ALA A 239 8.79 -10.51 0.44
C ALA A 239 9.32 -11.79 -0.22
N GLY A 240 8.53 -12.87 -0.20
CA GLY A 240 8.89 -14.12 -0.90
C GLY A 240 8.91 -13.95 -2.42
N LEU A 241 7.93 -13.24 -2.98
CA LEU A 241 7.84 -12.99 -4.41
C LEU A 241 9.00 -12.11 -4.93
N SER A 242 9.35 -11.06 -4.19
CA SER A 242 10.43 -10.15 -4.54
C SER A 242 11.81 -10.77 -4.35
N TYR A 243 11.95 -11.75 -3.44
CA TYR A 243 13.19 -12.54 -3.34
C TYR A 243 13.42 -13.41 -4.58
N GLY A 244 12.34 -14.05 -5.08
CA GLY A 244 12.39 -14.97 -6.22
C GLY A 244 12.42 -14.29 -7.60
N ILE A 245 11.80 -13.12 -7.75
CA ILE A 245 11.73 -12.38 -9.02
C ILE A 245 12.48 -11.06 -8.88
N ARG A 246 13.65 -10.98 -9.52
CA ARG A 246 14.53 -9.80 -9.44
C ARG A 246 14.30 -8.76 -10.53
N ASN A 247 13.74 -9.14 -11.67
CA ASN A 247 13.35 -8.19 -12.71
C ASN A 247 12.07 -7.45 -12.28
N TRP A 248 12.14 -6.12 -12.16
CA TRP A 248 11.02 -5.32 -11.62
C TRP A 248 9.75 -5.37 -12.48
N ARG A 249 9.87 -5.46 -13.81
CA ARG A 249 8.71 -5.54 -14.72
C ARG A 249 7.99 -6.87 -14.54
N LEU A 250 8.73 -7.97 -14.44
CA LEU A 250 8.15 -9.29 -14.15
C LEU A 250 7.54 -9.35 -12.74
N LEU A 251 8.20 -8.71 -11.76
CA LEU A 251 7.68 -8.62 -10.40
C LEU A 251 6.35 -7.86 -10.37
N GLU A 252 6.23 -6.75 -11.10
CA GLU A 252 4.98 -5.99 -11.24
C GLU A 252 3.86 -6.82 -11.89
N ILE A 253 4.17 -7.57 -12.96
CA ILE A 253 3.20 -8.47 -13.58
C ILE A 253 2.77 -9.55 -12.59
N ALA A 254 3.71 -10.20 -11.91
CA ALA A 254 3.43 -11.29 -10.99
C ALA A 254 2.62 -10.84 -9.77
N GLY A 255 2.87 -9.62 -9.26
CA GLY A 255 2.14 -9.05 -8.13
C GLY A 255 0.75 -8.51 -8.50
N SER A 256 0.60 -7.95 -9.71
CA SER A 256 -0.64 -7.32 -10.18
C SER A 256 -1.61 -8.27 -10.88
N ALA A 257 -1.11 -9.25 -11.63
CA ALA A 257 -1.96 -10.17 -12.41
C ALA A 257 -2.98 -10.96 -11.57
N PRO A 258 -2.67 -11.43 -10.34
CA PRO A 258 -3.66 -12.13 -9.50
C PRO A 258 -4.91 -11.31 -9.20
N MET A 259 -4.86 -9.98 -9.26
CA MET A 259 -6.03 -9.12 -9.04
C MET A 259 -7.10 -9.32 -10.13
N PHE A 260 -6.70 -9.65 -11.38
CA PHE A 260 -7.64 -9.99 -12.45
C PHE A 260 -8.45 -11.25 -12.13
N ALA A 261 -7.90 -12.20 -11.35
CA ALA A 261 -8.68 -13.36 -10.97
C ALA A 261 -9.94 -12.95 -10.18
N LEU A 262 -9.89 -11.84 -9.43
CA LEU A 262 -11.03 -11.37 -8.63
C LEU A 262 -12.21 -10.82 -9.46
N PHE A 263 -12.13 -10.76 -10.79
CA PHE A 263 -13.28 -10.38 -11.63
C PHE A 263 -14.49 -11.29 -11.44
N PHE A 264 -14.31 -12.55 -11.00
CA PHE A 264 -15.45 -13.43 -10.67
C PHE A 264 -16.36 -12.85 -9.56
N TYR A 265 -15.91 -11.83 -8.83
CA TYR A 265 -16.68 -11.12 -7.80
C TYR A 265 -17.95 -10.50 -8.37
N ILE A 266 -17.99 -10.21 -9.68
CA ILE A 266 -19.20 -9.74 -10.34
C ILE A 266 -20.37 -10.71 -10.17
N TRP A 267 -20.12 -12.01 -10.01
CA TRP A 267 -21.16 -13.02 -9.82
C TRP A 267 -21.39 -13.41 -8.35
N VAL A 268 -20.34 -13.33 -7.53
CA VAL A 268 -20.36 -13.88 -6.16
C VAL A 268 -20.76 -12.84 -5.11
N LEU A 269 -20.26 -11.59 -5.23
CA LEU A 269 -20.45 -10.61 -4.17
C LEU A 269 -21.89 -10.09 -4.09
N PRO A 270 -22.52 -10.12 -2.91
CA PRO A 270 -23.79 -9.44 -2.66
C PRO A 270 -23.56 -7.92 -2.45
N GLU A 271 -24.61 -7.13 -2.67
CA GLU A 271 -24.65 -5.76 -2.17
C GLU A 271 -24.95 -5.75 -0.66
N SER A 272 -24.59 -4.67 0.03
CA SER A 272 -24.96 -4.47 1.43
C SER A 272 -26.47 -4.43 1.63
N ALA A 273 -26.97 -5.35 2.46
CA ALA A 273 -28.39 -5.37 2.84
C ALA A 273 -28.79 -4.08 3.56
N ARG A 274 -27.90 -3.48 4.36
CA ARG A 274 -28.16 -2.22 5.06
C ARG A 274 -28.30 -1.07 4.07
N TRP A 275 -27.36 -0.97 3.12
CA TRP A 275 -27.40 0.07 2.09
C TRP A 275 -28.65 -0.02 1.21
N LEU A 276 -29.09 -1.24 0.87
CA LEU A 276 -30.33 -1.44 0.13
C LEU A 276 -31.55 -0.93 0.91
N VAL A 277 -31.59 -1.13 2.23
CA VAL A 277 -32.66 -0.62 3.10
C VAL A 277 -32.64 0.90 3.19
N THR A 278 -31.47 1.52 3.36
CA THR A 278 -31.35 2.99 3.43
C THR A 278 -31.69 3.68 2.11
N LYS A 279 -31.49 3.00 0.97
CA LYS A 279 -31.91 3.48 -0.36
C LYS A 279 -33.36 3.15 -0.72
N GLY A 280 -34.12 2.51 0.18
CA GLY A 280 -35.51 2.12 -0.07
C GLY A 280 -35.70 0.96 -1.04
N ARG A 281 -34.63 0.24 -1.43
CA ARG A 281 -34.67 -0.96 -2.27
C ARG A 281 -35.00 -2.21 -1.44
N ILE A 282 -36.16 -2.18 -0.79
CA ILE A 282 -36.59 -3.17 0.21
C ILE A 282 -36.71 -4.58 -0.39
N GLU A 283 -37.27 -4.73 -1.58
CA GLU A 283 -37.46 -6.06 -2.21
C GLU A 283 -36.13 -6.73 -2.56
N GLU A 284 -35.12 -5.95 -2.95
CA GLU A 284 -33.77 -6.49 -3.16
C GLU A 284 -33.13 -6.86 -1.82
N ALA A 285 -33.24 -6.01 -0.80
CA ALA A 285 -32.74 -6.31 0.54
C ALA A 285 -33.33 -7.63 1.06
N LYS A 286 -34.65 -7.83 0.91
CA LYS A 286 -35.34 -9.07 1.28
C LYS A 286 -34.75 -10.29 0.59
N LYS A 287 -34.52 -10.22 -0.74
CA LYS A 287 -33.92 -11.33 -1.51
C LYS A 287 -32.53 -11.70 -1.00
N VAL A 288 -31.66 -10.72 -0.76
CA VAL A 288 -30.30 -11.01 -0.28
C VAL A 288 -30.31 -11.53 1.16
N LEU A 289 -31.16 -10.98 2.03
CA LEU A 289 -31.35 -11.45 3.41
C LEU A 289 -31.89 -12.90 3.45
N GLN A 290 -32.84 -13.24 2.59
CA GLN A 290 -33.36 -14.61 2.48
C GLN A 290 -32.29 -15.59 2.00
N LYS A 291 -31.46 -15.21 1.02
CA LYS A 291 -30.32 -16.02 0.56
C LYS A 291 -29.31 -16.25 1.70
N ALA A 292 -29.01 -15.21 2.48
CA ALA A 292 -28.15 -15.32 3.65
C ALA A 292 -28.75 -16.24 4.72
N ALA A 293 -30.06 -16.13 4.99
CA ALA A 293 -30.78 -16.97 5.94
C ALA A 293 -30.74 -18.45 5.53
N ALA A 294 -31.02 -18.75 4.26
CA ALA A 294 -30.96 -20.10 3.71
C ALA A 294 -29.55 -20.71 3.85
N THR A 295 -28.51 -19.93 3.57
CA THR A 295 -27.11 -20.37 3.73
C THR A 295 -26.74 -20.61 5.20
N ASN A 296 -27.29 -19.81 6.12
CA ASN A 296 -27.13 -19.97 7.56
C ASN A 296 -28.02 -21.07 8.16
N LYS A 297 -28.84 -21.75 7.36
CA LYS A 297 -29.86 -22.73 7.80
C LYS A 297 -30.81 -22.14 8.86
N ARG A 298 -31.17 -20.86 8.71
CA ARG A 298 -32.12 -20.16 9.57
C ARG A 298 -33.28 -19.63 8.75
N SER A 299 -34.48 -19.62 9.33
CA SER A 299 -35.66 -18.98 8.75
C SER A 299 -35.85 -17.58 9.33
N LEU A 300 -35.97 -16.58 8.46
CA LEU A 300 -36.36 -15.24 8.91
C LEU A 300 -37.87 -15.19 9.16
N PRO A 301 -38.33 -14.68 10.31
CA PRO A 301 -39.76 -14.54 10.56
C PRO A 301 -40.39 -13.61 9.51
N PRO A 302 -41.45 -14.03 8.79
CA PRO A 302 -42.07 -13.23 7.73
C PRO A 302 -42.49 -11.84 8.22
N GLY A 303 -43.05 -11.77 9.44
CA GLY A 303 -43.46 -10.50 10.06
C GLY A 303 -42.31 -9.54 10.34
N LEU A 304 -41.08 -10.02 10.57
CA LEU A 304 -39.90 -9.16 10.75
C LEU A 304 -39.44 -8.57 9.41
N LEU A 305 -39.52 -9.39 8.36
CA LEU A 305 -39.15 -9.02 7.00
C LEU A 305 -40.15 -8.03 6.37
N GLU A 306 -41.44 -8.17 6.69
CA GLU A 306 -42.53 -7.28 6.26
C GLU A 306 -42.53 -5.95 7.02
N GLN A 307 -42.05 -5.93 8.25
CA GLN A 307 -41.88 -4.71 9.04
C GLN A 307 -40.63 -3.90 8.66
N LEU A 308 -39.82 -4.39 7.72
CA LEU A 308 -38.66 -3.68 7.19
C LEU A 308 -39.13 -2.44 6.42
N LYS A 309 -38.93 -1.28 7.01
CA LYS A 309 -39.20 0.01 6.36
C LYS A 309 -37.88 0.65 5.91
N PRO A 310 -37.91 1.49 4.86
CA PRO A 310 -36.77 2.35 4.57
C PRO A 310 -36.43 3.14 5.85
N GLU A 311 -35.16 3.10 6.23
CA GLU A 311 -34.63 3.99 7.27
C GLU A 311 -34.95 5.41 6.77
N GLN A 312 -35.63 6.24 7.60
CA GLN A 312 -36.06 7.59 7.18
C GLN A 312 -34.90 8.28 6.47
N GLU A 313 -35.16 8.98 5.36
CA GLU A 313 -34.15 9.78 4.66
C GLU A 313 -33.58 10.82 5.64
N VAL A 314 -32.53 10.43 6.37
CA VAL A 314 -31.70 11.36 7.09
C VAL A 314 -31.10 12.21 5.99
N LYS A 315 -31.44 13.51 5.97
CA LYS A 315 -30.91 14.47 4.99
C LYS A 315 -29.44 14.19 4.79
N SER A 316 -29.05 13.92 3.55
CA SER A 316 -27.65 13.72 3.15
C SER A 316 -26.83 14.91 3.66
N GLY A 317 -26.16 14.75 4.79
CA GLY A 317 -25.29 15.77 5.36
C GLY A 317 -24.14 16.04 4.40
N SER A 318 -23.74 17.30 4.28
CA SER A 318 -22.52 17.66 3.57
C SER A 318 -21.30 17.25 4.40
N PHE A 319 -20.16 17.01 3.75
CA PHE A 319 -18.88 16.80 4.44
C PHE A 319 -18.58 17.92 5.47
N LEU A 320 -18.99 19.15 5.15
CA LEU A 320 -18.83 20.31 6.03
C LEU A 320 -19.65 20.20 7.33
N ASP A 321 -20.71 19.39 7.36
CA ASP A 321 -21.53 19.20 8.56
C ASP A 321 -20.76 18.45 9.67
N LEU A 322 -19.71 17.68 9.31
CA LEU A 322 -18.79 17.06 10.27
C LEU A 322 -18.10 18.10 11.15
N PHE A 323 -17.81 19.29 10.60
CA PHE A 323 -17.14 20.37 11.33
C PHE A 323 -18.12 21.40 11.92
N ARG A 324 -19.39 21.37 11.46
CA ARG A 324 -20.43 22.30 11.91
C ARG A 324 -20.97 21.92 13.28
N GLU A 325 -21.24 20.63 13.49
CA GLU A 325 -21.80 20.12 14.74
C GLU A 325 -20.71 19.92 15.80
N LYS A 326 -20.90 20.44 17.02
CA LYS A 326 -19.84 20.45 18.06
C LYS A 326 -19.35 19.04 18.42
N ASN A 327 -20.27 18.07 18.52
CA ASN A 327 -19.95 16.70 18.86
C ASN A 327 -19.21 15.98 17.72
N LEU A 328 -19.69 16.13 16.48
CA LEU A 328 -19.04 15.53 15.30
C LEU A 328 -17.66 16.14 15.07
N ARG A 329 -17.49 17.45 15.26
CA ARG A 329 -16.20 18.12 15.15
C ARG A 329 -15.20 17.58 16.15
N LYS A 330 -15.61 17.40 17.41
CA LYS A 330 -14.75 16.81 18.45
C LYS A 330 -14.31 15.40 18.09
N VAL A 331 -15.23 14.54 17.64
CA VAL A 331 -14.89 13.17 17.25
C VAL A 331 -13.98 13.15 16.02
N THR A 332 -14.28 13.97 15.01
CA THR A 332 -13.49 14.07 13.77
C THR A 332 -12.05 14.50 14.08
N LEU A 333 -11.84 15.57 14.85
CA LEU A 333 -10.49 16.05 15.20
C LEU A 333 -9.70 15.00 16.01
N ILE A 334 -10.33 14.33 16.97
CA ILE A 334 -9.67 13.26 17.74
C ILE A 334 -9.29 12.10 16.82
N MET A 335 -10.19 11.65 15.96
CA MET A 335 -9.93 10.56 15.03
C MET A 335 -8.84 10.93 14.02
N SER A 336 -8.85 12.16 13.50
CA SER A 336 -7.79 12.67 12.61
C SER A 336 -6.43 12.68 13.28
N GLY A 337 -6.34 13.15 14.54
CA GLY A 337 -5.07 13.14 15.28
C GLY A 337 -4.55 11.72 15.57
N VAL A 338 -5.44 10.80 15.94
CA VAL A 338 -5.07 9.39 16.16
C VAL A 338 -4.60 8.73 14.86
N TRP A 339 -5.33 8.92 13.77
CA TRP A 339 -4.95 8.40 12.45
C TRP A 339 -3.64 8.98 11.95
N PHE A 340 -3.39 10.27 12.18
CA PHE A 340 -2.14 10.91 11.81
C PHE A 340 -0.95 10.31 12.55
N ALA A 341 -1.06 10.14 13.87
CA ALA A 341 -0.01 9.52 14.68
C ALA A 341 0.26 8.07 14.24
N ASP A 342 -0.80 7.28 14.04
CA ASP A 342 -0.70 5.88 13.60
C ASP A 342 -0.07 5.77 12.20
N SER A 343 -0.49 6.62 11.27
CA SER A 343 0.02 6.61 9.89
C SER A 343 1.50 7.02 9.83
N ILE A 344 1.92 8.03 10.60
CA ILE A 344 3.33 8.44 10.64
C ILE A 344 4.21 7.31 11.15
N VAL A 345 3.84 6.66 12.25
CA VAL A 345 4.63 5.57 12.82
C VAL A 345 4.62 4.37 11.87
N TYR A 346 3.46 4.00 11.34
CA TYR A 346 3.33 2.84 10.46
C TYR A 346 4.11 3.00 9.15
N TYR A 347 3.87 4.07 8.40
CA TYR A 347 4.53 4.29 7.11
C TYR A 347 5.99 4.71 7.28
N GLY A 348 6.33 5.46 8.33
CA GLY A 348 7.72 5.83 8.62
C GLY A 348 8.60 4.59 8.85
N LEU A 349 8.12 3.62 9.63
CA LEU A 349 8.86 2.36 9.86
C LEU A 349 8.79 1.43 8.64
N SER A 350 7.64 1.35 7.96
CA SER A 350 7.44 0.40 6.85
C SER A 350 8.13 0.81 5.55
N LEU A 351 8.44 2.09 5.36
CA LEU A 351 9.15 2.60 4.18
C LEU A 351 10.67 2.67 4.39
N ASN A 352 11.13 2.89 5.62
CA ASN A 352 12.57 2.93 5.97
C ASN A 352 13.12 1.53 6.31
N VAL A 353 12.86 0.57 5.43
CA VAL A 353 13.21 -0.86 5.65
C VAL A 353 14.71 -1.10 5.56
N THR A 354 15.41 -0.27 4.78
CA THR A 354 16.86 -0.32 4.56
C THR A 354 17.66 0.01 5.81
N ASP A 355 17.11 0.82 6.71
CA ASP A 355 17.84 1.39 7.84
C ASP A 355 17.96 0.41 9.03
N PHE A 356 17.27 -0.74 8.97
CA PHE A 356 17.29 -1.75 10.03
C PHE A 356 18.52 -2.67 10.00
N GLY A 357 19.44 -2.51 9.05
CA GLY A 357 20.68 -3.29 8.94
C GLY A 357 20.51 -4.78 8.61
N LEU A 358 19.26 -5.23 8.46
CA LEU A 358 18.88 -6.57 8.01
C LEU A 358 18.59 -6.54 6.50
N ASP A 359 18.73 -7.69 5.85
CA ASP A 359 18.32 -7.86 4.46
C ASP A 359 16.85 -7.42 4.26
N ILE A 360 16.59 -6.62 3.22
CA ILE A 360 15.29 -5.99 2.95
C ILE A 360 14.13 -6.99 2.89
N TYR A 361 14.38 -8.21 2.41
CA TYR A 361 13.39 -9.28 2.30
C TYR A 361 13.05 -9.84 3.67
N LEU A 362 14.06 -10.05 4.52
CA LEU A 362 13.89 -10.54 5.87
C LEU A 362 13.18 -9.51 6.75
N THR A 363 13.53 -8.23 6.63
CA THR A 363 12.86 -7.13 7.37
C THR A 363 11.38 -7.07 7.03
N GLN A 364 11.01 -7.14 5.76
CA GLN A 364 9.60 -7.12 5.34
C GLN A 364 8.84 -8.39 5.75
N LEU A 365 9.49 -9.55 5.70
CA LEU A 365 8.92 -10.79 6.22
C LEU A 365 8.65 -10.68 7.73
N ALA A 366 9.57 -10.08 8.50
CA ALA A 366 9.42 -9.87 9.93
C ALA A 366 8.27 -8.90 10.23
N PHE A 367 8.13 -7.79 9.48
CA PHE A 367 7.00 -6.88 9.64
C PHE A 367 5.64 -7.59 9.45
N GLY A 368 5.48 -8.35 8.37
CA GLY A 368 4.27 -9.14 8.15
C GLY A 368 4.04 -10.21 9.24
N ALA A 369 5.12 -10.88 9.68
CA ALA A 369 5.04 -11.92 10.70
C ALA A 369 4.64 -11.36 12.08
N VAL A 370 5.08 -10.16 12.45
CA VAL A 370 4.73 -9.49 13.71
C VAL A 370 3.30 -8.96 13.70
N GLU A 371 2.78 -8.52 12.56
CA GLU A 371 1.39 -8.05 12.43
C GLU A 371 0.36 -9.15 12.75
N LEU A 372 0.64 -10.42 12.42
CA LEU A 372 -0.27 -11.54 12.66
C LEU A 372 -0.63 -11.75 14.15
N PRO A 373 0.33 -12.01 15.06
CA PRO A 373 0.05 -12.15 16.48
C PRO A 373 -0.44 -10.83 17.09
N ALA A 374 0.00 -9.67 16.59
CA ALA A 374 -0.49 -8.37 17.05
C ALA A 374 -1.99 -8.18 16.75
N ARG A 375 -2.46 -8.54 15.56
CA ARG A 375 -3.89 -8.49 15.21
C ARG A 375 -4.70 -9.49 16.02
N ILE A 376 -4.21 -10.71 16.22
CA ILE A 376 -4.91 -11.71 17.05
C ILE A 376 -5.01 -11.25 18.50
N SER A 377 -3.92 -10.74 19.09
CA SER A 377 -3.92 -10.23 20.46
C SER A 377 -4.82 -9.00 20.64
N CYS A 378 -4.89 -8.11 19.63
CA CYS A 378 -5.82 -6.98 19.63
C CYS A 378 -7.28 -7.42 19.81
N ILE A 379 -7.71 -8.56 19.25
CA ILE A 379 -9.08 -9.05 19.43
C ILE A 379 -9.37 -9.26 20.93
N PHE A 380 -8.47 -9.94 21.65
CA PHE A 380 -8.63 -10.22 23.08
C PHE A 380 -8.52 -8.95 23.94
N LEU A 381 -7.54 -8.09 23.64
CA LEU A 381 -7.35 -6.83 24.36
C LEU A 381 -8.57 -5.91 24.26
N LEU A 382 -9.17 -5.81 23.07
CA LEU A 382 -10.35 -4.98 22.85
C LEU A 382 -11.58 -5.51 23.59
N GLU A 383 -11.70 -6.83 23.76
CA GLU A 383 -12.79 -7.45 24.54
C GLU A 383 -12.62 -7.26 26.05
N TRP A 384 -11.39 -7.35 26.56
CA TRP A 384 -11.14 -7.30 28.01
C TRP A 384 -11.06 -5.87 28.56
N PHE A 385 -10.31 -4.99 27.89
CA PHE A 385 -9.98 -3.66 28.41
C PHE A 385 -10.76 -2.52 27.74
N GLY A 386 -11.46 -2.82 26.65
CA GLY A 386 -12.23 -1.86 25.87
C GLY A 386 -11.35 -0.97 24.97
N ARG A 387 -11.96 -0.41 23.92
CA ARG A 387 -11.23 0.23 22.81
C ARG A 387 -10.36 1.42 23.20
N LYS A 388 -10.88 2.34 24.04
CA LYS A 388 -10.20 3.61 24.35
C LYS A 388 -8.91 3.41 25.15
N LYS A 389 -8.94 2.52 26.15
CA LYS A 389 -7.79 2.26 27.01
C LYS A 389 -6.69 1.55 26.24
N VAL A 390 -7.05 0.53 25.47
CA VAL A 390 -6.11 -0.21 24.60
C VAL A 390 -5.42 0.73 23.62
N GLN A 391 -6.17 1.56 22.90
CA GLN A 391 -5.59 2.51 21.95
C GLN A 391 -4.61 3.49 22.62
N GLY A 392 -5.00 4.06 23.76
CA GLY A 392 -4.14 5.00 24.49
C GLY A 392 -2.84 4.38 24.98
N ILE A 393 -2.91 3.17 25.56
CA ILE A 393 -1.74 2.45 26.07
C ILE A 393 -0.80 2.06 24.93
N LEU A 394 -1.33 1.54 23.82
CA LEU A 394 -0.51 1.11 22.68
C LEU A 394 0.18 2.30 21.99
N LEU A 395 -0.50 3.44 21.83
CA LEU A 395 0.13 4.64 21.27
C LEU A 395 1.25 5.19 22.17
N LEU A 396 1.04 5.18 23.50
CA LEU A 396 2.08 5.59 24.44
C LEU A 396 3.26 4.62 24.43
N LEU A 397 3.00 3.32 24.35
CA LEU A 397 4.04 2.30 24.24
C LEU A 397 4.83 2.44 22.93
N ALA A 398 4.15 2.64 21.80
CA ALA A 398 4.79 2.87 20.51
C ALA A 398 5.69 4.11 20.55
N GLY A 399 5.19 5.23 21.10
CA GLY A 399 5.98 6.44 21.28
C GLY A 399 7.21 6.23 22.17
N LEU A 400 7.07 5.47 23.27
CA LEU A 400 8.18 5.12 24.14
C LEU A 400 9.24 4.28 23.40
N MET A 401 8.81 3.32 22.58
CA MET A 401 9.72 2.49 21.79
C MET A 401 10.47 3.30 20.73
N CYS A 402 9.80 4.25 20.06
CA CYS A 402 10.46 5.18 19.15
C CYS A 402 11.50 6.04 19.86
N LEU A 403 11.25 6.48 21.11
CA LEU A 403 12.25 7.21 21.89
C LEU A 403 13.43 6.32 22.28
N ILE A 404 13.18 5.06 22.67
CA ILE A 404 14.24 4.11 22.99
C ILE A 404 15.14 3.86 21.77
N LEU A 405 14.57 3.74 20.57
CA LEU A 405 15.32 3.58 19.31
C LEU A 405 16.36 4.69 19.12
N THR A 406 16.05 5.95 19.46
CA THR A 406 17.01 7.06 19.34
C THR A 406 18.22 6.95 20.28
N GLY A 407 18.12 6.13 21.33
CA GLY A 407 19.21 5.87 22.27
C GLY A 407 20.08 4.67 21.92
N ILE A 408 19.74 3.90 20.88
CA ILE A 408 20.54 2.77 20.41
C ILE A 408 21.62 3.33 19.47
N PRO A 409 22.92 3.17 19.78
CA PRO A 409 23.98 3.62 18.89
C PRO A 409 23.91 2.85 17.56
N GLU A 410 24.07 3.56 16.45
CA GLU A 410 24.26 2.95 15.13
C GLU A 410 25.52 2.07 15.22
N GLY A 411 25.35 0.75 15.01
CA GLY A 411 26.47 -0.16 14.96
C GLY A 411 27.31 0.13 13.72
N GLU A 412 28.62 0.29 13.91
CA GLU A 412 29.62 0.45 12.85
C GLU A 412 29.57 -0.67 11.80
#